data_AF-A0A836PP84-F1
#
_entry.id   AF-A0A836PP84-F1
#
_cell.length_a   1.000
_cell.length_b   1.000
_cell.length_c   1.000
_cell.angle_alpha   90.00
_cell.angle_beta   90.00
_cell.angle_gamma   90.00
#
_symmetry.space_group_name_H-M   'P 1'
#
loop_
_entity.id
_entity.type
_entity.pdbx_description
1 polymer ?
#
loop_
_entity_poly.entity_id
_entity_poly.type
_entity_poly.pdbx_seq_one_letter_code
_entity_poly.pdbx_strand_id
1 'polypeptide(L)'
;MTGMLASVNTIDEALWVLNAGVDIIDLKEPANGALGALEPETITTIVKRINGKRPVSATIGDLPLQPETITATVNRIAKTGVDYIKIGFFPHGDPLSTLQSLVPTTQQGTKLIAVFFADQPMELSLIPALKKHGFYGAMIDTADKESGSLRQVISEEMLQSFISQCRQQQLFCGLAGSLSLADIPSLTRLNPDYLGFRGALCHAHQRTEKLNPFAFKAVKEQLAKNS
;
A
#
# COMPACT_ATOMS: atom_id res chain seq x y z
N MET A 1 -5.83 15.51 -6.56
CA MET A 1 -6.27 14.40 -7.42
C MET A 1 -5.73 13.11 -6.82
N THR A 2 -6.62 12.16 -6.53
CA THR A 2 -6.27 10.87 -5.92
C THR A 2 -5.80 9.90 -7.00
N GLY A 3 -4.59 9.35 -6.84
CA GLY A 3 -3.99 8.40 -7.78
C GLY A 3 -4.52 6.97 -7.65
N MET A 4 -4.29 6.17 -8.70
CA MET A 4 -4.57 4.74 -8.72
C MET A 4 -3.33 3.93 -8.38
N LEU A 5 -3.41 3.08 -7.36
CA LEU A 5 -2.42 2.03 -7.08
C LEU A 5 -3.00 0.66 -7.46
N ALA A 6 -2.28 -0.09 -8.30
CA ALA A 6 -2.66 -1.46 -8.67
C ALA A 6 -1.68 -2.47 -8.08
N SER A 7 -2.20 -3.40 -7.27
CA SER A 7 -1.42 -4.52 -6.77
C SER A 7 -1.33 -5.64 -7.81
N VAL A 8 -0.12 -6.08 -8.10
CA VAL A 8 0.22 -7.11 -9.08
C VAL A 8 1.20 -8.10 -8.47
N ASN A 9 1.16 -9.36 -8.92
CA ASN A 9 2.05 -10.41 -8.40
C ASN A 9 2.93 -11.07 -9.48
N THR A 10 2.81 -10.67 -10.74
CA THR A 10 3.64 -11.19 -11.84
C THR A 10 4.27 -10.08 -12.67
N ILE A 11 5.33 -10.43 -13.40
CA ILE A 11 6.00 -9.50 -14.33
C ILE A 11 5.03 -9.05 -15.44
N ASP A 12 4.21 -9.97 -15.96
CA ASP A 12 3.27 -9.67 -17.03
C ASP A 12 2.19 -8.70 -16.57
N GLU A 13 1.62 -8.91 -15.37
CA GLU A 13 0.67 -7.96 -14.78
C GLU A 13 1.30 -6.58 -14.56
N ALA A 14 2.54 -6.53 -14.05
CA ALA A 14 3.26 -5.27 -13.82
C ALA A 14 3.48 -4.48 -15.11
N LEU A 15 3.92 -5.14 -16.18
CA LEU A 15 4.09 -4.52 -17.50
C LEU A 15 2.76 -4.10 -18.11
N TRP A 16 1.71 -4.88 -17.90
CA TRP A 16 0.39 -4.57 -18.38
C TRP A 16 -0.19 -3.32 -17.71
N VAL A 17 -0.17 -3.23 -16.37
CA VAL A 17 -0.69 -2.05 -15.65
C VAL A 17 0.15 -0.80 -15.93
N LEU A 18 1.46 -0.96 -16.17
CA LEU A 18 2.34 0.12 -16.62
C LEU A 18 1.83 0.72 -17.94
N ASN A 19 1.58 -0.12 -18.95
CA ASN A 19 1.09 0.31 -20.25
C ASN A 19 -0.34 0.86 -20.17
N ALA A 20 -1.15 0.34 -19.26
CA ALA A 20 -2.49 0.84 -18.97
C ALA A 20 -2.49 2.18 -18.21
N GLY A 21 -1.32 2.66 -17.78
CA GLY A 21 -1.12 3.98 -17.16
C GLY A 21 -1.65 4.07 -15.74
N VAL A 22 -1.33 3.09 -14.89
CA VAL A 22 -1.53 3.20 -13.43
C VAL A 22 -0.56 4.23 -12.84
N ASP A 23 -0.92 4.84 -11.71
CA ASP A 23 -0.07 5.84 -11.06
C ASP A 23 1.02 5.21 -10.18
N ILE A 24 0.71 4.12 -9.48
CA ILE A 24 1.65 3.35 -8.67
C ILE A 24 1.46 1.86 -8.93
N ILE A 25 2.56 1.15 -9.18
CA ILE A 25 2.59 -0.32 -9.30
C ILE A 25 2.97 -0.88 -7.94
N ASP A 26 2.16 -1.78 -7.40
CA ASP A 26 2.38 -2.38 -6.07
C ASP A 26 2.64 -3.87 -6.18
N LEU A 27 3.78 -4.31 -5.69
CA LEU A 27 4.26 -5.67 -5.76
C LEU A 27 3.94 -6.37 -4.44
N LYS A 28 3.00 -7.31 -4.49
CA LYS A 28 2.63 -8.16 -3.35
C LYS A 28 2.17 -9.52 -3.82
N GLU A 29 2.26 -10.51 -2.94
CA GLU A 29 1.78 -11.88 -3.15
C GLU A 29 0.51 -12.13 -2.31
N PRO A 30 -0.69 -12.00 -2.91
CA PRO A 30 -1.95 -12.21 -2.19
C PRO A 30 -2.09 -13.60 -1.55
N ALA A 31 -1.42 -14.63 -2.09
CA ALA A 31 -1.44 -15.97 -1.52
C ALA A 31 -0.71 -16.06 -0.18
N ASN A 32 0.17 -15.10 0.13
CA ASN A 32 1.03 -15.10 1.32
C ASN A 32 0.56 -14.10 2.39
N GLY A 33 -0.74 -13.80 2.44
CA GLY A 33 -1.32 -12.90 3.46
C GLY A 33 -1.75 -11.53 2.93
N ALA A 34 -2.05 -10.58 3.81
CA ALA A 34 -2.61 -9.27 3.47
C ALA A 34 -1.62 -8.39 2.69
N LEU A 35 -0.36 -8.41 3.14
CA LEU A 35 0.81 -7.73 2.58
C LEU A 35 1.90 -8.74 2.21
N GLY A 36 1.54 -9.97 1.85
CA GLY A 36 2.49 -11.01 1.42
C GLY A 36 3.51 -10.47 0.40
N ALA A 37 4.77 -10.87 0.52
CA ALA A 37 5.86 -10.37 -0.32
C ALA A 37 6.11 -11.26 -1.54
N LEU A 38 6.54 -10.63 -2.64
CA LEU A 38 7.21 -11.34 -3.74
C LEU A 38 8.69 -11.56 -3.41
N GLU A 39 9.31 -12.52 -4.11
CA GLU A 39 10.75 -12.74 -4.00
C GLU A 39 11.58 -11.53 -4.52
N PRO A 40 12.70 -11.16 -3.86
CA PRO A 40 13.52 -10.02 -4.25
C PRO A 40 14.02 -10.06 -5.70
N GLU A 41 14.30 -11.24 -6.24
CA GLU A 41 14.74 -11.43 -7.62
C GLU A 41 13.64 -11.06 -8.62
N THR A 42 12.39 -11.42 -8.30
CA THR A 42 11.20 -11.04 -9.07
C THR A 42 10.98 -9.53 -8.99
N ILE A 43 11.06 -8.96 -7.79
CA ILE A 43 10.94 -7.50 -7.58
C ILE A 43 12.01 -6.77 -8.41
N THR A 44 13.27 -7.18 -8.30
CA THR A 44 14.40 -6.58 -9.05
C THR A 44 14.17 -6.67 -10.56
N THR A 45 13.65 -7.80 -11.05
CA THR A 45 13.32 -7.98 -12.47
C THR A 45 12.24 -7.02 -12.92
N ILE A 46 11.17 -6.87 -12.12
CA ILE A 46 10.08 -5.93 -12.41
C ILE A 46 10.59 -4.50 -12.40
N VAL A 47 11.28 -4.06 -11.35
CA VAL A 47 11.85 -2.71 -11.23
C VAL A 47 12.71 -2.37 -12.46
N LYS A 48 13.61 -3.28 -12.87
CA LYS A 48 14.44 -3.10 -14.07
C LYS A 48 13.62 -2.95 -15.35
N ARG A 49 12.52 -3.70 -15.51
CA ARG A 49 11.66 -3.62 -16.69
C ARG A 49 10.76 -2.37 -16.69
N ILE A 50 10.30 -1.92 -15.53
CA ILE A 50 9.56 -0.66 -15.39
C ILE A 50 10.47 0.53 -15.69
N ASN A 51 11.75 0.45 -15.32
CA ASN A 51 12.80 1.40 -15.69
C ASN A 51 12.42 2.86 -15.39
N GLY A 52 11.89 3.12 -14.19
CA GLY A 52 11.55 4.47 -13.72
C GLY A 52 10.34 5.11 -14.40
N LYS A 53 9.61 4.41 -15.29
CA LYS A 53 8.43 4.97 -15.97
C LYS A 53 7.27 5.27 -15.02
N ARG A 54 7.15 4.50 -13.94
CA ARG A 54 6.18 4.68 -12.86
C ARG A 54 6.79 4.25 -11.52
N PRO A 55 6.37 4.87 -10.40
CA PRO A 55 6.76 4.41 -9.07
C PRO A 55 6.35 2.95 -8.82
N VAL A 56 7.28 2.18 -8.26
CA VAL A 56 7.08 0.79 -7.84
C VAL A 56 7.14 0.73 -6.32
N SER A 57 6.10 0.18 -5.71
CA SER A 57 6.07 -0.17 -4.29
C SER A 57 6.17 -1.68 -4.10
N ALA A 58 6.75 -2.14 -2.99
CA ALA A 58 6.72 -3.55 -2.61
C ALA A 58 6.44 -3.71 -1.12
N THR A 59 5.70 -4.75 -0.75
CA THR A 59 5.49 -5.14 0.64
C THR A 59 6.63 -6.01 1.16
N ILE A 60 6.87 -5.98 2.48
CA ILE A 60 7.88 -6.83 3.13
C ILE A 60 7.33 -8.18 3.62
N GLY A 61 6.02 -8.42 3.47
CA GLY A 61 5.33 -9.59 4.02
C GLY A 61 4.56 -9.26 5.30
N ASP A 62 3.75 -10.23 5.74
CA ASP A 62 3.02 -10.19 7.01
C ASP A 62 3.97 -10.56 8.15
N LEU A 63 4.83 -9.61 8.53
CA LEU A 63 5.86 -9.80 9.54
C LEU A 63 5.46 -9.19 10.88
N PRO A 64 5.89 -9.77 12.02
CA PRO A 64 5.73 -9.13 13.31
C PRO A 64 6.50 -7.80 13.31
N LEU A 65 5.88 -6.75 13.85
CA LEU A 65 6.46 -5.40 13.91
C LEU A 65 7.55 -5.34 14.98
N GLN A 66 8.69 -5.96 14.69
CA GLN A 66 9.84 -6.10 15.58
C GLN A 66 11.10 -5.51 14.92
N PRO A 67 11.95 -4.77 15.65
CA PRO A 67 13.01 -3.95 15.06
C PRO A 67 13.97 -4.72 14.15
N GLU A 68 14.49 -5.86 14.63
CA GLU A 68 15.48 -6.66 13.89
C GLU A 68 14.89 -7.27 12.61
N THR A 69 13.73 -7.93 12.73
CA THR A 69 13.03 -8.58 11.63
C THR A 69 12.64 -7.59 10.53
N ILE A 70 12.08 -6.45 10.93
CA ILE A 70 11.62 -5.42 10.00
C ILE A 70 12.83 -4.74 9.34
N THR A 71 13.83 -4.32 10.11
CA THR A 71 15.02 -3.65 9.56
C THR A 71 15.79 -4.54 8.58
N ALA A 72 16.01 -5.81 8.93
CA ALA A 72 16.67 -6.76 8.04
C ALA A 72 15.91 -6.93 6.71
N THR A 73 14.58 -7.06 6.77
CA THR A 73 13.75 -7.26 5.59
C THR A 73 13.63 -6.00 4.74
N VAL A 74 13.41 -4.84 5.36
CA VAL A 74 13.38 -3.55 4.66
C VAL A 74 14.69 -3.30 3.93
N ASN A 75 15.85 -3.54 4.57
CA ASN A 75 17.15 -3.38 3.92
C ASN A 75 17.37 -4.34 2.75
N ARG A 76 16.79 -5.55 2.81
CA ARG A 76 16.79 -6.50 1.69
C ARG A 76 15.94 -5.98 0.53
N ILE A 77 14.72 -5.51 0.80
CA ILE A 77 13.82 -4.99 -0.24
C ILE A 77 14.35 -3.68 -0.83
N ALA A 78 14.98 -2.81 -0.04
CA ALA A 78 15.58 -1.55 -0.55
C ALA A 78 16.61 -1.81 -1.66
N LYS A 79 17.38 -2.90 -1.58
CA LYS A 79 18.37 -3.28 -2.60
C LYS A 79 17.77 -3.66 -3.96
N THR A 80 16.46 -3.92 -4.02
CA THR A 80 15.76 -4.25 -5.27
C THR A 80 15.50 -3.01 -6.15
N GLY A 81 15.62 -1.81 -5.58
CA GLY A 81 15.42 -0.54 -6.28
C GLY A 81 13.97 -0.04 -6.36
N VAL A 82 13.07 -0.59 -5.53
CA VAL A 82 11.70 -0.06 -5.42
C VAL A 82 11.69 1.37 -4.87
N ASP A 83 10.71 2.16 -5.31
CA ASP A 83 10.51 3.54 -4.87
C ASP A 83 9.89 3.63 -3.48
N TYR A 84 9.04 2.66 -3.12
CA TYR A 84 8.36 2.61 -1.82
C TYR A 84 8.44 1.20 -1.21
N ILE A 85 8.62 1.13 0.11
CA ILE A 85 8.55 -0.11 0.88
C ILE A 85 7.39 -0.03 1.87
N LYS A 86 6.47 -0.99 1.80
CA LYS A 86 5.30 -1.07 2.67
C LYS A 86 5.52 -2.03 3.81
N ILE A 87 5.24 -1.56 5.02
CA ILE A 87 5.44 -2.28 6.29
C ILE A 87 4.09 -2.39 6.99
N GLY A 88 3.64 -3.62 7.28
CA GLY A 88 2.43 -3.84 8.06
C GLY A 88 2.64 -3.54 9.55
N PHE A 89 1.79 -2.69 10.12
CA PHE A 89 1.79 -2.37 11.55
C PHE A 89 0.80 -3.30 12.25
N PHE A 90 1.16 -4.58 12.32
CA PHE A 90 0.39 -5.61 13.01
C PHE A 90 0.44 -5.41 14.54
N PRO A 91 -0.61 -5.81 15.29
CA PRO A 91 -0.64 -5.69 16.74
C PRO A 91 0.44 -6.56 17.43
N HIS A 92 0.66 -6.31 18.71
CA HIS A 92 1.63 -7.02 19.57
C HIS A 92 3.11 -6.87 19.18
N GLY A 93 3.43 -5.82 18.40
CA GLY A 93 4.81 -5.43 18.08
C GLY A 93 5.40 -4.36 19.01
N ASP A 94 6.61 -3.91 18.67
CA ASP A 94 7.27 -2.75 19.27
C ASP A 94 7.41 -1.64 18.21
N PRO A 95 6.36 -0.83 17.99
CA PRO A 95 6.35 0.16 16.92
C PRO A 95 7.44 1.22 17.11
N LEU A 96 7.66 1.75 18.31
CA LEU A 96 8.59 2.85 18.52
C LEU A 96 10.04 2.42 18.33
N SER A 97 10.45 1.27 18.87
CA SER A 97 11.80 0.76 18.63
C SER A 97 11.99 0.38 17.17
N THR A 98 10.94 -0.13 16.50
CA THR A 98 10.99 -0.46 15.07
C THR A 98 11.20 0.81 14.23
N LEU A 99 10.45 1.88 14.50
CA LEU A 99 10.64 3.17 13.84
C LEU A 99 12.06 3.72 14.05
N GLN A 100 12.58 3.63 15.27
CA GLN A 100 13.94 4.07 15.59
C GLN A 100 15.00 3.28 14.82
N SER A 101 14.82 1.96 14.69
CA SER A 101 15.75 1.09 13.96
C SER A 101 15.80 1.35 12.45
N LEU A 102 14.74 1.95 11.88
CA LEU A 102 14.61 2.26 10.46
C LEU A 102 15.15 3.64 10.07
N VAL A 103 15.53 4.49 11.03
CA VAL A 103 16.06 5.84 10.77
C VAL A 103 17.28 5.84 9.83
N PRO A 104 18.28 4.94 9.97
CA PRO A 104 19.39 4.90 9.02
C PRO A 104 18.92 4.64 7.58
N THR A 105 17.91 3.79 7.40
CA THR A 105 17.37 3.43 6.09
C THR A 105 16.58 4.58 5.46
N THR A 106 15.80 5.33 6.24
CA THR A 106 15.07 6.52 5.75
C THR A 106 16.03 7.67 5.42
N GLN A 107 17.10 7.86 6.21
CA GLN A 107 18.15 8.85 5.94
C GLN A 107 18.93 8.58 4.64
N GLN A 108 18.99 7.32 4.20
CA GLN A 108 19.55 6.93 2.89
C GLN A 108 18.60 7.23 1.72
N GLY A 109 17.40 7.78 1.98
CA GLY A 109 16.42 8.16 0.97
C GLY A 109 15.36 7.10 0.67
N THR A 110 15.38 5.96 1.36
CA THR A 110 14.37 4.91 1.20
C THR A 110 13.02 5.42 1.71
N LYS A 111 11.99 5.38 0.86
CA LYS A 111 10.65 5.87 1.22
C LYS A 111 9.82 4.75 1.83
N LEU A 112 9.59 4.82 3.13
CA LEU A 112 8.80 3.84 3.87
C LEU A 112 7.34 4.28 4.00
N ILE A 113 6.42 3.33 3.82
CA ILE A 113 4.98 3.49 4.02
C ILE A 113 4.55 2.57 5.17
N ALA A 114 4.01 3.14 6.23
CA ALA A 114 3.36 2.37 7.29
C ALA A 114 1.95 1.95 6.85
N VAL A 115 1.60 0.66 6.97
CA VAL A 115 0.27 0.16 6.64
C VAL A 115 -0.45 -0.26 7.91
N PHE A 116 -1.50 0.48 8.26
CA PHE A 116 -2.42 0.14 9.34
C PHE A 116 -3.57 -0.72 8.80
N PHE A 117 -4.21 -1.50 9.68
CA PHE A 117 -5.29 -2.42 9.29
C PHE A 117 -6.61 -1.98 9.92
N ALA A 118 -7.61 -1.72 9.07
CA ALA A 118 -8.90 -1.15 9.46
C ALA A 118 -9.74 -2.07 10.37
N ASP A 119 -9.51 -3.37 10.25
CA ASP A 119 -10.14 -4.47 10.98
C ASP A 119 -9.31 -4.91 12.21
N GLN A 120 -8.34 -4.09 12.63
CA GLN A 120 -7.52 -4.28 13.82
C GLN A 120 -7.46 -2.97 14.62
N PRO A 121 -7.07 -3.02 15.92
CA PRO A 121 -6.82 -1.80 16.68
C PRO A 121 -5.75 -0.93 16.01
N MET A 122 -6.08 0.34 15.73
CA MET A 122 -5.19 1.30 15.09
C MET A 122 -4.79 2.43 16.05
N GLU A 123 -3.49 2.62 16.24
CA GLU A 123 -2.95 3.71 17.04
C GLU A 123 -2.56 4.90 16.16
N LEU A 124 -3.51 5.80 15.90
CA LEU A 124 -3.24 7.01 15.09
C LEU A 124 -2.21 7.95 15.74
N SER A 125 -2.00 7.85 17.06
CA SER A 125 -0.94 8.58 17.78
C SER A 125 0.47 8.28 17.26
N LEU A 126 0.66 7.19 16.49
CA LEU A 126 1.92 6.89 15.83
C LEU A 126 2.20 7.78 14.61
N ILE A 127 1.21 8.43 14.01
CA ILE A 127 1.38 9.21 12.77
C ILE A 127 2.45 10.31 12.90
N PRO A 128 2.46 11.16 13.95
CA PRO A 128 3.56 12.10 14.17
C PRO A 128 4.93 11.42 14.35
N ALA A 129 4.96 10.24 14.98
CA ALA A 129 6.19 9.48 15.14
C ALA A 129 6.71 8.95 13.79
N LEU A 130 5.83 8.53 12.86
CA LEU A 130 6.23 8.13 11.50
C LEU A 130 7.05 9.24 10.84
N LYS A 131 6.51 10.46 10.82
CA LYS A 131 7.19 11.62 10.21
C LYS A 131 8.52 11.93 10.89
N LYS A 132 8.55 11.90 12.23
CA LYS A 132 9.77 12.13 13.02
C LYS A 132 10.90 11.15 12.66
N HIS A 133 10.57 9.91 12.33
CA HIS A 133 11.55 8.87 11.96
C HIS A 133 11.78 8.76 10.44
N GLY A 134 11.26 9.72 9.66
CA GLY A 134 11.55 9.84 8.23
C GLY A 134 10.70 8.96 7.32
N PHE A 135 9.58 8.42 7.81
CA PHE A 135 8.62 7.74 6.92
C PHE A 135 8.09 8.72 5.88
N TYR A 136 7.86 8.20 4.67
CA TYR A 136 7.32 8.99 3.57
C TYR A 136 5.79 9.09 3.63
N GLY A 137 5.15 8.04 4.14
CA GLY A 137 3.69 7.97 4.14
C GLY A 137 3.10 6.92 5.06
N ALA A 138 1.78 6.91 5.08
CA ALA A 138 0.97 5.93 5.77
C ALA A 138 -0.23 5.51 4.89
N MET A 139 -0.74 4.32 5.16
CA MET A 139 -1.84 3.73 4.41
C MET A 139 -2.74 2.92 5.35
N ILE A 140 -4.03 2.83 5.03
CA ILE A 140 -4.95 1.85 5.63
C ILE A 140 -5.23 0.74 4.60
N ASP A 141 -5.21 -0.52 5.01
CA ASP A 141 -5.73 -1.70 4.28
C ASP A 141 -6.58 -2.55 5.25
N THR A 142 -7.06 -3.71 4.83
CA THR A 142 -7.60 -4.75 5.73
C THR A 142 -6.60 -5.90 5.90
N ALA A 143 -6.58 -6.56 7.05
CA ALA A 143 -5.78 -7.76 7.29
C ALA A 143 -6.56 -9.00 6.88
N ASP A 144 -7.71 -9.22 7.52
CA ASP A 144 -8.68 -10.24 7.18
C ASP A 144 -9.43 -9.84 5.91
N LYS A 145 -9.51 -10.76 4.94
CA LYS A 145 -10.20 -10.51 3.67
C LYS A 145 -11.65 -11.00 3.69
N GLU A 146 -12.07 -11.66 4.76
CA GLU A 146 -13.45 -12.07 4.99
C GLU A 146 -14.20 -11.09 5.92
N SER A 147 -13.49 -10.17 6.60
CA SER A 147 -14.08 -9.20 7.53
C SER A 147 -14.90 -8.09 6.85
N GLY A 148 -14.75 -7.93 5.53
CA GLY A 148 -15.45 -6.94 4.72
C GLY A 148 -14.52 -5.96 4.00
N SER A 149 -15.11 -5.00 3.29
CA SER A 149 -14.38 -3.88 2.69
C SER A 149 -14.03 -2.82 3.72
N LEU A 150 -13.06 -1.94 3.39
CA LEU A 150 -12.65 -0.83 4.24
C LEU A 150 -13.85 -0.10 4.84
N ARG A 151 -14.81 0.31 4.00
CA ARG A 151 -15.97 1.10 4.43
C ARG A 151 -16.99 0.31 5.25
N GLN A 152 -16.88 -1.02 5.32
CA GLN A 152 -17.71 -1.86 6.18
C GLN A 152 -17.10 -2.04 7.58
N VAL A 153 -15.77 -1.93 7.71
CA VAL A 153 -15.06 -2.22 8.95
C VAL A 153 -14.56 -0.99 9.70
N ILE A 154 -14.47 0.18 9.04
CA ILE A 154 -14.05 1.43 9.67
C ILE A 154 -14.99 2.59 9.32
N SER A 155 -15.21 3.49 10.29
CA SER A 155 -16.11 4.64 10.10
C SER A 155 -15.48 5.73 9.24
N GLU A 156 -16.33 6.55 8.62
CA GLU A 156 -15.86 7.69 7.83
C GLU A 156 -15.14 8.74 8.69
N GLU A 157 -15.57 8.98 9.93
CA GLU A 157 -14.89 9.91 10.83
C GLU A 157 -13.45 9.45 11.12
N MET A 158 -13.25 8.14 11.26
CA MET A 158 -11.92 7.60 11.51
C MET A 158 -11.02 7.71 10.28
N LEU A 159 -11.54 7.48 9.07
CA LEU A 159 -10.83 7.74 7.82
C LEU A 159 -10.45 9.22 7.68
N GLN A 160 -11.39 10.13 7.97
CA GLN A 160 -11.14 11.58 7.94
C GLN A 160 -10.05 11.99 8.93
N SER A 161 -10.07 11.45 10.15
CA SER A 161 -9.06 11.71 11.17
C SER A 161 -7.67 11.20 10.74
N PHE A 162 -7.59 9.97 10.21
CA PHE A 162 -6.35 9.40 9.67
C PHE A 162 -5.76 10.29 8.56
N ILE A 163 -6.58 10.66 7.57
CA ILE A 163 -6.13 11.50 6.44
C ILE A 163 -5.69 12.89 6.94
N SER A 164 -6.46 13.49 7.85
CA SER A 164 -6.15 14.82 8.39
C SER A 164 -4.82 14.82 9.15
N GLN A 165 -4.55 13.78 9.94
CA GLN A 165 -3.27 13.63 10.64
C GLN A 165 -2.11 13.40 9.66
N CYS A 166 -2.27 12.54 8.64
CA CYS A 166 -1.25 12.38 7.60
C CYS A 166 -0.95 13.69 6.90
N ARG A 167 -1.99 14.45 6.52
CA ARG A 167 -1.86 15.76 5.87
C ARG A 167 -1.14 16.77 6.76
N GLN A 168 -1.48 16.84 8.05
CA GLN A 168 -0.80 17.72 9.01
C GLN A 168 0.70 17.41 9.13
N GLN A 169 1.05 16.12 9.06
CA GLN A 169 2.45 15.67 9.10
C GLN A 169 3.14 15.66 7.72
N GLN A 170 2.44 16.09 6.65
CA GLN A 170 2.93 16.03 5.27
C GLN A 170 3.41 14.61 4.91
N LEU A 171 2.58 13.62 5.22
CA LEU A 171 2.78 12.21 4.89
C LEU A 171 1.90 11.84 3.69
N PHE A 172 2.47 11.10 2.76
CA PHE A 172 1.75 10.51 1.63
C PHE A 172 0.72 9.50 2.15
N CYS A 173 -0.54 9.63 1.75
CA CYS A 173 -1.67 8.99 2.40
C CYS A 173 -2.46 8.10 1.42
N GLY A 174 -2.55 6.80 1.73
CA GLY A 174 -3.27 5.82 0.92
C GLY A 174 -4.43 5.14 1.63
N LEU A 175 -5.44 4.71 0.87
CA LEU A 175 -6.49 3.81 1.37
C LEU A 175 -6.64 2.58 0.45
N ALA A 176 -6.78 1.40 1.04
CA ALA A 176 -7.17 0.15 0.38
C ALA A 176 -8.02 -0.70 1.33
N GLY A 177 -8.19 -1.99 1.03
CA GLY A 177 -9.03 -2.90 1.80
C GLY A 177 -10.30 -3.24 1.02
N SER A 178 -10.20 -4.26 0.17
CA SER A 178 -11.30 -4.79 -0.67
C SER A 178 -12.19 -3.71 -1.32
N LEU A 179 -11.57 -2.63 -1.80
CA LEU A 179 -12.28 -1.51 -2.42
C LEU A 179 -13.00 -1.96 -3.70
N SER A 180 -14.21 -1.46 -3.90
CA SER A 180 -15.02 -1.64 -5.10
C SER A 180 -15.16 -0.34 -5.90
N LEU A 181 -15.75 -0.42 -7.09
CA LEU A 181 -16.08 0.77 -7.89
C LEU A 181 -17.01 1.74 -7.14
N ALA A 182 -17.93 1.21 -6.33
CA ALA A 182 -18.90 2.01 -5.59
C ALA A 182 -18.27 2.81 -4.44
N ASP A 183 -17.08 2.41 -3.98
CA ASP A 183 -16.38 3.08 -2.88
C ASP A 183 -15.61 4.33 -3.35
N ILE A 184 -15.23 4.37 -4.62
CA ILE A 184 -14.38 5.42 -5.20
C ILE A 184 -14.96 6.82 -4.94
N PRO A 185 -16.23 7.14 -5.29
CA PRO A 185 -16.74 8.50 -5.11
C PRO A 185 -16.72 8.99 -3.67
N SER A 186 -16.98 8.11 -2.70
CA SER A 186 -16.91 8.48 -1.29
C SER A 186 -15.49 8.68 -0.79
N LEU A 187 -14.56 7.80 -1.19
CA LEU A 187 -13.20 7.85 -0.69
C LEU A 187 -12.39 8.98 -1.31
N THR A 188 -12.59 9.30 -2.60
CA THR A 188 -11.90 10.44 -3.23
C THR A 188 -12.34 11.78 -2.65
N ARG A 189 -13.58 11.93 -2.15
CA ARG A 189 -14.02 13.14 -1.42
C ARG A 189 -13.22 13.40 -0.16
N LEU A 190 -12.66 12.36 0.47
CA LEU A 190 -11.77 12.51 1.62
C LEU A 190 -10.38 13.02 1.22
N ASN A 191 -10.09 13.06 -0.09
CA ASN A 191 -8.86 13.51 -0.71
C ASN A 191 -7.59 12.82 -0.16
N PRO A 192 -7.53 11.47 -0.18
CA PRO A 192 -6.27 10.74 -0.02
C PRO A 192 -5.40 10.92 -1.27
N ASP A 193 -4.10 10.66 -1.14
CA ASP A 193 -3.18 10.75 -2.28
C ASP A 193 -3.37 9.60 -3.27
N TYR A 194 -3.77 8.42 -2.80
CA TYR A 194 -4.08 7.28 -3.69
C TYR A 194 -5.07 6.28 -3.08
N LEU A 195 -5.74 5.53 -3.97
CA LEU A 195 -6.52 4.34 -3.62
C LEU A 195 -5.85 3.08 -4.18
N GLY A 196 -5.79 2.01 -3.37
CA GLY A 196 -5.16 0.74 -3.73
C GLY A 196 -6.17 -0.35 -4.07
N PHE A 197 -5.94 -1.04 -5.20
CA PHE A 197 -6.84 -2.07 -5.71
C PHE A 197 -6.10 -3.37 -6.06
N ARG A 198 -6.69 -4.51 -5.69
CA ARG A 198 -6.34 -5.85 -6.22
C ARG A 198 -7.59 -6.54 -6.73
N GLY A 199 -8.49 -6.96 -5.82
CA GLY A 199 -9.70 -7.71 -6.15
C GLY A 199 -10.56 -7.02 -7.21
N ALA A 200 -10.82 -5.71 -7.06
CA ALA A 200 -11.58 -4.96 -8.06
C ALA A 200 -10.95 -4.89 -9.46
N LEU A 201 -9.67 -5.24 -9.62
CA LEU A 201 -8.99 -5.32 -10.90
C LEU A 201 -8.96 -6.73 -11.49
N CYS A 202 -9.33 -7.76 -10.72
CA CYS A 202 -9.23 -9.17 -11.09
C CYS A 202 -10.56 -9.75 -11.61
N HIS A 203 -10.47 -10.90 -12.30
CA HIS A 203 -11.66 -11.68 -12.67
C HIS A 203 -12.48 -12.07 -11.43
N ALA A 204 -13.81 -12.01 -11.56
CA ALA A 204 -14.78 -12.31 -10.50
C ALA A 204 -14.52 -11.59 -9.17
N HIS A 205 -13.78 -10.48 -9.19
CA HIS A 205 -13.31 -9.76 -8.00
C HIS A 205 -12.41 -10.58 -7.05
N GLN A 206 -11.84 -11.68 -7.53
CA GLN A 206 -11.00 -12.59 -6.75
C GLN A 206 -9.53 -12.16 -6.80
N ARG A 207 -8.96 -11.79 -5.65
CA ARG A 207 -7.60 -11.23 -5.54
C ARG A 207 -6.46 -12.17 -5.98
N THR A 208 -6.70 -13.47 -6.07
CA THR A 208 -5.73 -14.48 -6.52
C THR A 208 -5.84 -14.75 -8.03
N GLU A 209 -6.90 -14.27 -8.68
CA GLU A 209 -7.11 -14.43 -10.12
C GLU A 209 -6.35 -13.37 -10.92
N LYS A 210 -6.25 -13.59 -12.24
CA LYS A 210 -5.62 -12.66 -13.18
C LYS A 210 -6.37 -11.33 -13.24
N LEU A 211 -5.63 -10.26 -13.54
CA LEU A 211 -6.22 -8.97 -13.89
C LEU A 211 -7.20 -9.09 -15.05
N ASN A 212 -8.33 -8.41 -14.93
CA ASN A 212 -9.36 -8.26 -15.94
C ASN A 212 -9.27 -6.85 -16.56
N PRO A 213 -8.94 -6.73 -17.85
CA PRO A 213 -8.83 -5.44 -18.54
C PRO A 213 -10.07 -4.54 -18.44
N PHE A 214 -11.28 -5.12 -18.46
CA PHE A 214 -12.52 -4.36 -18.35
C PHE A 214 -12.71 -3.82 -16.93
N ALA A 215 -12.39 -4.63 -15.91
CA ALA A 215 -12.50 -4.21 -14.52
C ALA A 215 -11.51 -3.09 -14.19
N PHE A 216 -10.26 -3.21 -14.65
CA PHE A 216 -9.25 -2.15 -14.52
C PHE A 216 -9.69 -0.85 -15.18
N LYS A 217 -10.18 -0.93 -16.43
CA LYS A 217 -10.67 0.26 -17.16
C LYS A 217 -11.80 0.94 -16.40
N ALA A 218 -12.75 0.16 -15.86
CA ALA A 218 -13.87 0.68 -15.11
C ALA A 218 -13.42 1.39 -13.82
N VAL A 219 -12.45 0.84 -13.07
CA VAL A 219 -11.85 1.51 -11.90
C VAL A 219 -11.17 2.82 -12.30
N LYS A 220 -10.35 2.80 -13.36
CA LYS A 220 -9.63 3.98 -13.84
C LYS A 220 -10.57 5.09 -14.30
N GLU A 221 -11.61 4.76 -15.05
CA GLU A 221 -12.64 5.72 -15.47
C GLU A 221 -13.41 6.29 -14.28
N GLN A 222 -13.72 5.47 -13.27
CA GLN A 222 -14.40 5.93 -12.07
C GLN A 222 -13.53 6.89 -11.27
N LEU A 223 -12.22 6.63 -11.14
CA LEU A 223 -11.28 7.57 -10.52
C LEU A 223 -11.22 8.90 -11.29
N ALA A 224 -11.08 8.85 -12.62
CA ALA A 224 -11.00 10.05 -13.45
C ALA A 224 -12.25 10.95 -13.35
N LYS A 225 -13.44 10.36 -13.17
CA LYS A 225 -14.70 11.11 -12.96
C LYS A 225 -14.79 11.81 -11.60
N ASN A 226 -13.98 11.39 -10.63
CA ASN A 226 -14.01 11.89 -9.24
C ASN A 226 -12.68 12.53 -8.82
N SER A 227 -11.88 12.93 -9.81
CA SER A 227 -10.51 13.44 -9.69
C SER A 227 -10.42 14.96 -9.73
#